data_AF-A0A848Y7H2-F1
#
_entry.id   AF-A0A848Y7H2-F1
#
_cell.length_a   1.000
_cell.length_b   1.000
_cell.length_c   1.000
_cell.angle_alpha   90.00
_cell.angle_beta   90.00
_cell.angle_gamma   90.00
#
_symmetry.space_group_name_H-M   'P 1'
#
loop_
_entity.id
_entity.type
_entity.pdbx_description
1 polymer ?
#
loop_
_entity_poly.entity_id
_entity_poly.type
_entity_poly.pdbx_seq_one_letter_code
_entity_poly.pdbx_strand_id
1 'polypeptide(L)'
;CRPVWTCAPYQLPGGPGLGDHIVGSESNAVTYYNSAVGARTNKYGDFLDVCCALLGRVPNAGLHLDDNRRGQILFRLADDVPEVLRAQEMLAHVLGHYVGKAARSAIPVIDGLPASTTLDSQKAISAATAASGGVALFHAVGVTPEAPDLETALGGQDPVRVEVVDMETLRKARDDLSTAAPGPLDMVALGTPHFSFTEFARLADFMKGQNVASGLTMYVSTSRHIRELAAQKGWVEDLERAGVQIIVDTCTYFTPAVRGATGRVMTNSAKWAYYAPGMLPVEVCFGSLEDCVRSAVAGEVRRDESLWRGRAA
;
A
#
# COMPACT_ATOMS: atom_id res chain seq x y z
N CYS A 1 -13.05 -10.70 -22.72
CA CYS A 1 -12.28 -10.05 -21.65
C CYS A 1 -12.36 -8.54 -21.80
N ARG A 2 -12.53 -7.79 -20.70
CA ARG A 2 -12.47 -6.31 -20.69
C ARG A 2 -11.13 -5.89 -20.08
N PRO A 3 -10.24 -5.19 -20.81
CA PRO A 3 -9.01 -4.69 -20.21
C PRO A 3 -9.32 -3.55 -19.21
N VAL A 4 -8.64 -3.54 -18.07
CA VAL A 4 -8.96 -2.62 -16.96
C VAL A 4 -7.82 -1.66 -16.57
N TRP A 5 -6.61 -1.88 -17.09
CA TRP A 5 -5.45 -0.98 -17.01
C TRP A 5 -5.19 -0.39 -15.62
N THR A 6 -5.08 -1.24 -14.60
CA THR A 6 -4.75 -0.80 -13.23
C THR A 6 -3.93 -1.84 -12.49
N CYS A 7 -3.00 -1.37 -11.65
CA CYS A 7 -2.29 -2.21 -10.70
C CYS A 7 -3.12 -2.54 -9.45
N ALA A 8 -4.33 -1.96 -9.31
CA ALA A 8 -5.25 -2.18 -8.20
C ALA A 8 -6.64 -2.68 -8.68
N PRO A 9 -6.69 -3.81 -9.39
CA PRO A 9 -7.93 -4.30 -10.01
C PRO A 9 -9.03 -4.66 -9.01
N TYR A 10 -8.68 -4.89 -7.74
CA TYR A 10 -9.62 -5.12 -6.64
C TYR A 10 -10.50 -3.90 -6.31
N GLN A 11 -10.20 -2.72 -6.85
CA GLN A 11 -11.05 -1.53 -6.71
C GLN A 11 -12.19 -1.48 -7.75
N LEU A 12 -12.24 -2.44 -8.67
CA LEU A 12 -13.26 -2.51 -9.71
C LEU A 12 -14.48 -3.33 -9.24
N PRO A 13 -15.69 -3.01 -9.71
CA PRO A 13 -16.87 -3.80 -9.39
C PRO A 13 -16.79 -5.19 -10.03
N GLY A 14 -17.37 -6.19 -9.34
CA GLY A 14 -17.48 -7.56 -9.85
C GLY A 14 -16.19 -8.38 -9.76
N GLY A 15 -15.36 -8.10 -8.74
CA GLY A 15 -14.17 -8.90 -8.44
C GLY A 15 -14.48 -10.29 -7.85
N PRO A 16 -13.44 -11.12 -7.65
CA PRO A 16 -13.57 -12.45 -7.05
C PRO A 16 -13.98 -12.37 -5.57
N GLY A 17 -14.54 -13.46 -5.06
CA GLY A 17 -14.88 -13.66 -3.65
C GLY A 17 -13.90 -14.59 -2.91
N LEU A 18 -14.22 -14.85 -1.64
CA LEU A 18 -13.51 -15.80 -0.79
C LEU A 18 -13.51 -17.20 -1.41
N GLY A 19 -12.33 -17.80 -1.55
CA GLY A 19 -12.16 -19.15 -2.11
C GLY A 19 -12.10 -19.20 -3.64
N ASP A 20 -12.41 -18.11 -4.37
CA ASP A 20 -12.34 -18.11 -5.82
C ASP A 20 -10.89 -18.25 -6.32
N HIS A 21 -10.67 -19.13 -7.29
CA HIS A 21 -9.36 -19.32 -7.91
C HIS A 21 -9.16 -18.34 -9.07
N ILE A 22 -8.15 -17.48 -8.94
CA ILE A 22 -7.80 -16.46 -9.94
C ILE A 22 -6.33 -16.55 -10.30
N VAL A 23 -5.93 -15.73 -11.28
CA VAL A 23 -4.54 -15.55 -11.68
C VAL A 23 -4.18 -14.09 -11.49
N GLY A 24 -3.08 -13.84 -10.77
CA GLY A 24 -2.49 -12.51 -10.61
C GLY A 24 -0.97 -12.54 -10.77
N SER A 25 -0.44 -11.54 -11.46
CA SER A 25 1.01 -11.31 -11.64
C SER A 25 1.48 -10.06 -10.90
N GLU A 26 0.63 -9.03 -10.86
CA GLU A 26 0.92 -7.80 -10.12
C GLU A 26 1.01 -8.05 -8.61
N SER A 27 2.21 -7.84 -8.06
CA SER A 27 2.59 -8.22 -6.70
C SER A 27 1.62 -7.75 -5.62
N ASN A 28 1.19 -6.48 -5.65
CA ASN A 28 0.27 -5.96 -4.62
C ASN A 28 -1.13 -6.58 -4.74
N ALA A 29 -1.59 -6.83 -5.97
CA ALA A 29 -2.90 -7.38 -6.23
C ALA A 29 -2.98 -8.85 -5.81
N VAL A 30 -1.93 -9.62 -6.07
CA VAL A 30 -1.78 -11.00 -5.57
C VAL A 30 -1.94 -11.04 -4.05
N THR A 31 -1.19 -10.22 -3.33
CA THR A 31 -1.23 -10.18 -1.87
C THR A 31 -2.57 -9.70 -1.34
N TYR A 32 -3.18 -8.69 -1.98
CA TYR A 32 -4.50 -8.21 -1.62
C TYR A 32 -5.60 -9.26 -1.83
N TYR A 33 -5.62 -9.91 -3.00
CA TYR A 33 -6.60 -10.94 -3.29
C TYR A 33 -6.47 -12.14 -2.35
N ASN A 34 -5.25 -12.58 -2.07
CA ASN A 34 -5.04 -13.65 -1.10
C ASN A 34 -5.46 -13.26 0.32
N SER A 35 -5.16 -12.04 0.76
CA SER A 35 -5.29 -11.66 2.17
C SER A 35 -6.62 -10.97 2.46
N ALA A 36 -6.91 -9.85 1.78
CA ALA A 36 -8.08 -9.02 2.05
C ALA A 36 -9.38 -9.62 1.48
N VAL A 37 -9.30 -10.34 0.37
CA VAL A 37 -10.46 -10.97 -0.28
C VAL A 37 -10.59 -12.46 0.11
N GLY A 38 -9.47 -13.14 0.34
CA GLY A 38 -9.43 -14.59 0.54
C GLY A 38 -9.58 -15.40 -0.76
N ALA A 39 -9.40 -14.76 -1.92
CA ALA A 39 -9.26 -15.45 -3.19
C ALA A 39 -7.95 -16.26 -3.20
N ARG A 40 -7.85 -17.19 -4.15
CA ARG A 40 -6.74 -18.15 -4.27
C ARG A 40 -5.92 -17.81 -5.51
N THR A 41 -4.68 -17.33 -5.33
CA THR A 41 -3.72 -17.09 -6.43
C THR A 41 -2.28 -17.22 -5.96
N ASN A 42 -1.36 -17.55 -6.87
CA ASN A 42 0.08 -17.38 -6.65
C ASN A 42 0.58 -16.07 -7.25
N LYS A 43 1.83 -15.72 -6.95
CA LYS A 43 2.56 -14.65 -7.63
C LYS A 43 3.14 -15.19 -8.94
N TYR A 44 2.32 -15.16 -10.00
CA TYR A 44 2.72 -15.66 -11.31
C TYR A 44 3.71 -14.72 -11.99
N GLY A 45 4.73 -15.28 -12.64
CA GLY A 45 5.59 -14.51 -13.51
C GLY A 45 4.86 -14.09 -14.78
N ASP A 46 5.36 -13.01 -15.40
CA ASP A 46 4.84 -12.50 -16.66
C ASP A 46 4.80 -13.61 -17.72
N PHE A 47 3.77 -13.55 -18.58
CA PHE A 47 3.41 -14.52 -19.63
C PHE A 47 2.73 -15.80 -19.14
N LEU A 48 3.07 -16.33 -17.97
CA LEU A 48 2.34 -17.48 -17.42
C LEU A 48 0.91 -17.08 -17.08
N ASP A 49 0.72 -15.87 -16.56
CA ASP A 49 -0.60 -15.29 -16.32
C ASP A 49 -1.46 -15.18 -17.60
N VAL A 50 -0.85 -14.77 -18.71
CA VAL A 50 -1.48 -14.72 -20.04
C VAL A 50 -1.85 -16.11 -20.53
N CYS A 51 -0.94 -17.09 -20.41
CA CYS A 51 -1.23 -18.49 -20.76
C CYS A 51 -2.40 -19.03 -19.93
N CYS A 52 -2.44 -18.76 -18.63
CA CYS A 52 -3.54 -19.16 -17.77
C CYS A 52 -4.85 -18.47 -18.16
N ALA A 53 -4.82 -17.18 -18.51
CA ALA A 53 -5.99 -16.44 -18.98
C ALA A 53 -6.53 -16.98 -20.32
N LEU A 54 -5.65 -17.41 -21.24
CA LEU A 54 -6.04 -18.02 -22.52
C LEU A 54 -6.67 -19.40 -22.33
N LEU A 55 -6.14 -20.21 -21.41
CA LEU A 55 -6.62 -21.57 -21.15
C LEU A 55 -7.80 -21.62 -20.18
N GLY A 56 -8.04 -20.56 -19.42
CA GLY A 56 -8.98 -20.55 -18.29
C GLY A 56 -8.56 -21.53 -17.19
N ARG A 57 -7.26 -21.81 -17.06
CA ARG A 57 -6.71 -22.83 -16.15
C ARG A 57 -5.41 -22.36 -15.53
N VAL A 58 -5.17 -22.79 -14.30
CA VAL A 58 -3.99 -22.45 -13.52
C VAL A 58 -3.47 -23.71 -12.81
N PRO A 59 -2.15 -23.88 -12.60
CA PRO A 59 -1.64 -25.01 -11.85
C PRO A 59 -2.24 -25.08 -10.44
N ASN A 60 -2.78 -26.24 -10.06
CA ASN A 60 -3.31 -26.50 -8.73
C ASN A 60 -2.16 -26.72 -7.72
N ALA A 61 -1.50 -25.63 -7.34
CA ALA A 61 -0.30 -25.64 -6.52
C ALA A 61 -0.17 -24.34 -5.69
N GLY A 62 0.77 -24.34 -4.74
CA GLY A 62 1.06 -23.18 -3.91
C GLY A 62 -0.18 -22.71 -3.14
N LEU A 63 -0.44 -21.41 -3.15
CA LEU A 63 -1.53 -20.76 -2.42
C LEU A 63 -2.95 -21.04 -2.97
N HIS A 64 -3.07 -21.86 -4.01
CA HIS A 64 -4.35 -22.47 -4.38
C HIS A 64 -4.77 -23.60 -3.44
N LEU A 65 -3.84 -24.18 -2.69
CA LEU A 65 -4.08 -25.29 -1.76
C LEU A 65 -4.15 -24.74 -0.34
N ASP A 66 -5.18 -25.10 0.41
CA ASP A 66 -5.40 -24.61 1.78
C ASP A 66 -4.23 -24.95 2.72
N ASP A 67 -3.64 -26.15 2.58
CA ASP A 67 -2.50 -26.60 3.36
C ASP A 67 -1.26 -25.67 3.25
N ASN A 68 -1.15 -24.94 2.14
CA ASN A 68 -0.03 -24.02 1.89
C ASN A 68 -0.30 -22.59 2.35
N ARG A 69 -1.46 -22.30 2.95
CA ARG A 69 -1.88 -20.93 3.32
C ARG A 69 -1.68 -20.61 4.79
N ARG A 70 -1.20 -21.58 5.58
CA ARG A 70 -0.95 -21.43 7.01
C ARG A 70 0.07 -20.32 7.31
N GLY A 71 -0.25 -19.47 8.28
CA GLY A 71 0.68 -18.50 8.85
C GLY A 71 1.90 -19.15 9.48
N GLN A 72 3.07 -18.52 9.31
CA GLN A 72 4.37 -19.07 9.72
C GLN A 72 5.10 -18.19 10.73
N ILE A 73 4.97 -16.86 10.62
CA ILE A 73 5.65 -15.91 11.51
C ILE A 73 4.61 -14.97 12.09
N LEU A 74 4.54 -14.90 13.42
CA LEU A 74 3.63 -14.01 14.12
C LEU A 74 4.31 -12.67 14.41
N PHE A 75 3.75 -11.59 13.89
CA PHE A 75 4.12 -10.21 14.18
C PHE A 75 3.06 -9.60 15.09
N ARG A 76 3.39 -9.39 16.36
CA ARG A 76 2.47 -8.83 17.36
C ARG A 76 2.82 -7.38 17.64
N LEU A 77 1.88 -6.46 17.36
CA LEU A 77 2.03 -5.06 17.76
C LEU A 77 2.09 -4.95 19.29
N ALA A 78 3.12 -4.29 19.79
CA ALA A 78 3.32 -4.11 21.23
C ALA A 78 2.34 -3.08 21.82
N ASP A 79 2.15 -3.15 23.15
CA ASP A 79 1.24 -2.28 23.89
C ASP A 79 1.64 -0.80 23.87
N ASP A 80 2.92 -0.50 23.59
CA ASP A 80 3.43 0.86 23.47
C ASP A 80 3.02 1.54 22.15
N VAL A 81 2.50 0.79 21.16
CA VAL A 81 1.97 1.31 19.90
C VAL A 81 0.57 1.88 20.13
N PRO A 82 0.39 3.22 20.11
CA PRO A 82 -0.88 3.84 20.50
C PRO A 82 -2.02 3.50 19.53
N GLU A 83 -3.24 3.34 20.04
CA GLU A 83 -4.44 3.05 19.23
C GLU A 83 -4.66 4.09 18.11
N VAL A 84 -4.41 5.37 18.41
CA VAL A 84 -4.48 6.45 17.41
C VAL A 84 -3.54 6.23 16.23
N LEU A 85 -2.35 5.68 16.46
CA LEU A 85 -1.40 5.32 15.39
C LEU A 85 -1.83 4.03 14.69
N ARG A 86 -2.38 3.06 15.43
CA ARG A 86 -2.94 1.81 14.87
C ARG A 86 -4.07 2.06 13.87
N ALA A 87 -4.81 3.15 14.05
CA ALA A 87 -5.87 3.58 13.14
C ALA A 87 -5.37 4.37 11.91
N GLN A 88 -4.07 4.73 11.83
CA GLN A 88 -3.54 5.47 10.69
C GLN A 88 -3.17 4.56 9.53
N GLU A 89 -3.58 4.92 8.32
CA GLU A 89 -3.13 4.28 7.07
C GLU A 89 -1.60 4.34 6.90
N MET A 90 -0.94 5.39 7.40
CA MET A 90 0.52 5.50 7.39
C MET A 90 1.17 4.33 8.16
N LEU A 91 0.57 3.88 9.27
CA LEU A 91 1.09 2.70 9.98
C LEU A 91 1.00 1.45 9.11
N ALA A 92 -0.10 1.27 8.37
CA ALA A 92 -0.29 0.12 7.49
C ALA A 92 0.84 -0.01 6.44
N HIS A 93 1.29 1.12 5.89
CA HIS A 93 2.46 1.19 5.01
C HIS A 93 3.77 0.84 5.73
N VAL A 94 4.02 1.42 6.91
CA VAL A 94 5.25 1.21 7.68
C VAL A 94 5.36 -0.23 8.20
N LEU A 95 4.28 -0.73 8.80
CA LEU A 95 4.17 -2.10 9.29
C LEU A 95 4.36 -3.08 8.15
N GLY A 96 3.68 -2.87 7.02
CA GLY A 96 3.83 -3.74 5.86
C GLY A 96 5.27 -3.74 5.32
N HIS A 97 5.95 -2.60 5.32
CA HIS A 97 7.35 -2.51 4.90
C HIS A 97 8.26 -3.35 5.80
N TYR A 98 8.13 -3.21 7.12
CA TYR A 98 8.87 -4.01 8.11
C TYR A 98 8.58 -5.50 7.97
N VAL A 99 7.29 -5.88 8.01
CA VAL A 99 6.83 -7.27 7.95
C VAL A 99 7.33 -7.93 6.66
N GLY A 100 7.29 -7.24 5.52
CA GLY A 100 7.84 -7.78 4.27
C GLY A 100 9.33 -8.09 4.39
N LYS A 101 10.15 -7.14 4.88
CA LYS A 101 11.61 -7.37 5.05
C LYS A 101 11.90 -8.55 5.96
N ALA A 102 11.18 -8.64 7.08
CA ALA A 102 11.39 -9.67 8.09
C ALA A 102 10.88 -11.06 7.66
N ALA A 103 9.71 -11.13 7.01
CA ALA A 103 9.06 -12.38 6.61
C ALA A 103 9.65 -12.97 5.32
N ARG A 104 10.16 -12.14 4.41
CA ARG A 104 10.57 -12.56 3.05
C ARG A 104 9.43 -13.32 2.37
N SER A 105 9.64 -14.60 2.04
CA SER A 105 8.66 -15.47 1.38
C SER A 105 7.77 -16.27 2.36
N ALA A 106 7.97 -16.14 3.68
CA ALA A 106 7.09 -16.76 4.67
C ALA A 106 5.72 -16.05 4.69
N ILE A 107 4.69 -16.71 5.23
CA ILE A 107 3.34 -16.15 5.38
C ILE A 107 3.26 -15.46 6.76
N PRO A 108 3.28 -14.12 6.85
CA PRO A 108 3.17 -13.43 8.12
C PRO A 108 1.72 -13.45 8.65
N VAL A 109 1.60 -13.56 9.96
CA VAL A 109 0.38 -13.30 10.73
C VAL A 109 0.59 -12.02 11.50
N ILE A 110 -0.27 -11.03 11.30
CA ILE A 110 -0.22 -9.73 11.96
C ILE A 110 -1.31 -9.71 13.04
N ASP A 111 -0.89 -9.47 14.28
CA ASP A 111 -1.73 -9.42 15.46
C ASP A 111 -1.68 -8.01 16.09
N GLY A 112 -2.84 -7.50 16.52
CA GLY A 112 -2.99 -6.20 17.17
C GLY A 112 -3.46 -5.04 16.27
N LEU A 113 -3.82 -5.28 15.00
CA LEU A 113 -4.50 -4.29 14.16
C LEU A 113 -5.95 -4.08 14.65
N PRO A 114 -6.52 -2.86 14.51
CA PRO A 114 -7.88 -2.59 14.96
C PRO A 114 -8.91 -3.23 14.01
N ALA A 115 -10.08 -3.60 14.54
CA ALA A 115 -11.20 -4.10 13.72
C ALA A 115 -11.68 -3.06 12.67
N SER A 116 -11.40 -1.78 12.88
CA SER A 116 -11.67 -0.69 11.93
C SER A 116 -10.65 -0.58 10.78
N THR A 117 -9.73 -1.54 10.64
CA THR A 117 -8.72 -1.54 9.57
C THR A 117 -9.38 -1.51 8.19
N THR A 118 -9.19 -0.40 7.47
CA THR A 118 -9.87 -0.12 6.21
C THR A 118 -9.32 -0.95 5.05
N LEU A 119 -10.07 -1.04 3.95
CA LEU A 119 -9.59 -1.65 2.71
C LEU A 119 -8.35 -0.93 2.15
N ASP A 120 -8.23 0.39 2.34
CA ASP A 120 -7.02 1.14 1.98
C ASP A 120 -5.82 0.77 2.85
N SER A 121 -6.03 0.49 4.15
CA SER A 121 -4.97 -0.01 5.03
C SER A 121 -4.55 -1.43 4.65
N GLN A 122 -5.50 -2.31 4.33
CA GLN A 122 -5.19 -3.65 3.82
C GLN A 122 -4.46 -3.60 2.47
N LYS A 123 -4.84 -2.66 1.60
CA LYS A 123 -4.14 -2.33 0.34
C LYS A 123 -2.71 -1.87 0.61
N ALA A 124 -2.50 -0.99 1.59
CA ALA A 124 -1.20 -0.50 1.99
C ALA A 124 -0.28 -1.63 2.50
N ILE A 125 -0.78 -2.50 3.39
CA ILE A 125 -0.04 -3.67 3.89
C ILE A 125 0.30 -4.61 2.73
N SER A 126 -0.68 -4.92 1.88
CA SER A 126 -0.49 -5.79 0.72
C SER A 126 0.62 -5.29 -0.19
N ALA A 127 0.61 -4.00 -0.50
CA ALA A 127 1.60 -3.40 -1.37
C ALA A 127 2.99 -3.34 -0.74
N ALA A 128 3.08 -2.96 0.53
CA ALA A 128 4.35 -2.77 1.22
C ALA A 128 5.05 -4.11 1.50
N THR A 129 4.32 -5.12 1.98
CA THR A 129 4.87 -6.47 2.25
C THR A 129 5.31 -7.16 0.95
N ALA A 130 4.53 -7.03 -0.12
CA ALA A 130 4.87 -7.59 -1.43
C ALA A 130 6.10 -6.91 -2.04
N ALA A 131 6.25 -5.59 -1.86
CA ALA A 131 7.38 -4.83 -2.39
C ALA A 131 8.68 -5.14 -1.65
N SER A 132 8.66 -5.11 -0.30
CA SER A 132 9.88 -5.24 0.49
C SER A 132 10.30 -6.68 0.79
N GLY A 133 9.36 -7.64 0.73
CA GLY A 133 9.58 -9.04 1.09
C GLY A 133 9.23 -10.08 0.05
N GLY A 134 8.38 -9.74 -0.93
CA GLY A 134 7.81 -10.72 -1.85
C GLY A 134 6.69 -11.57 -1.25
N VAL A 135 6.13 -11.16 -0.10
CA VAL A 135 4.99 -11.81 0.56
C VAL A 135 3.80 -11.86 -0.40
N ALA A 136 3.23 -13.05 -0.61
CA ALA A 136 2.09 -13.29 -1.51
C ALA A 136 0.75 -13.48 -0.76
N LEU A 137 0.79 -13.70 0.55
CA LEU A 137 -0.35 -13.83 1.45
C LEU A 137 0.10 -13.38 2.84
N PHE A 138 -0.71 -12.58 3.53
CA PHE A 138 -0.61 -12.35 4.96
C PHE A 138 -1.96 -12.62 5.62
N HIS A 139 -1.93 -12.90 6.91
CA HIS A 139 -3.11 -12.96 7.76
C HIS A 139 -3.10 -11.76 8.69
N ALA A 140 -4.21 -11.04 8.82
CA ALA A 140 -4.39 -10.05 9.88
C ALA A 140 -5.53 -10.51 10.79
N VAL A 141 -5.17 -10.85 12.03
CA VAL A 141 -6.09 -11.47 12.99
C VAL A 141 -7.28 -10.55 13.27
N GLY A 142 -8.49 -11.08 13.11
CA GLY A 142 -9.75 -10.35 13.26
C GLY A 142 -10.07 -9.38 12.12
N VAL A 143 -9.24 -9.30 11.07
CA VAL A 143 -9.39 -8.35 9.95
C VAL A 143 -9.57 -9.08 8.62
N THR A 144 -8.68 -10.02 8.28
CA THR A 144 -8.75 -10.75 7.01
C THR A 144 -9.66 -11.99 7.14
N PRO A 145 -10.40 -12.38 6.08
CA PRO A 145 -11.39 -13.45 6.13
C PRO A 145 -10.85 -14.82 6.57
N GLU A 146 -9.58 -15.13 6.28
CA GLU A 146 -8.93 -16.40 6.67
C GLU A 146 -8.29 -16.37 8.06
N ALA A 147 -8.41 -15.26 8.79
CA ALA A 147 -7.83 -15.09 10.11
C ALA A 147 -8.85 -14.49 11.09
N PRO A 148 -10.02 -15.12 11.30
CA PRO A 148 -10.97 -14.64 12.31
C PRO A 148 -10.35 -14.61 13.71
N ASP A 149 -9.42 -15.53 13.96
CA ASP A 149 -8.63 -15.64 15.18
C ASP A 149 -7.21 -16.12 14.87
N LEU A 150 -6.34 -16.06 15.89
CA LEU A 150 -4.93 -16.44 15.77
C LEU A 150 -4.75 -17.94 15.53
N GLU A 151 -5.59 -18.78 16.12
CA GLU A 151 -5.52 -20.25 15.99
C GLU A 151 -5.77 -20.67 14.53
N THR A 152 -6.80 -20.10 13.90
CA THR A 152 -7.15 -20.31 12.50
C THR A 152 -6.05 -19.82 11.58
N ALA A 153 -5.54 -18.60 11.80
CA ALA A 153 -4.46 -18.02 10.98
C ALA A 153 -3.18 -18.87 10.99
N LEU A 154 -2.89 -19.53 12.12
CA LEU A 154 -1.74 -20.40 12.29
C LEU A 154 -2.03 -21.88 11.97
N GLY A 155 -3.26 -22.22 11.56
CA GLY A 155 -3.67 -23.58 11.24
C GLY A 155 -3.55 -24.56 12.42
N GLY A 156 -3.86 -24.10 13.63
CA GLY A 156 -3.79 -24.90 14.86
C GLY A 156 -2.38 -25.32 15.28
N GLN A 157 -1.35 -24.63 14.77
CA GLN A 157 0.06 -24.92 15.04
C GLN A 157 0.77 -23.71 15.63
N ASP A 158 1.89 -23.93 16.31
CA ASP A 158 2.73 -22.82 16.77
C ASP A 158 3.40 -22.10 15.58
N PRO A 159 3.61 -20.77 15.68
CA PRO A 159 4.38 -20.03 14.70
C PRO A 159 5.85 -20.46 14.77
N VAL A 160 6.53 -20.48 13.62
CA VAL A 160 7.96 -20.78 13.53
C VAL A 160 8.79 -19.68 14.21
N ARG A 161 8.29 -18.45 14.20
CA ARG A 161 8.92 -17.30 14.85
C ARG A 161 7.86 -16.32 15.32
N VAL A 162 8.10 -15.69 16.47
CA VAL A 162 7.30 -14.57 16.99
C VAL A 162 8.18 -13.33 17.04
N GLU A 163 7.67 -12.22 16.52
CA GLU A 163 8.29 -10.90 16.58
C GLU A 163 7.34 -9.90 17.23
N VAL A 164 7.84 -9.22 18.26
CA VAL A 164 7.13 -8.09 18.89
C VAL A 164 7.50 -6.84 18.13
N VAL A 165 6.50 -6.11 17.64
CA VAL A 165 6.67 -4.89 16.84
C VAL A 165 6.33 -3.69 17.72
N ASP A 166 7.37 -3.09 18.29
CA ASP A 166 7.28 -1.92 19.18
C ASP A 166 7.43 -0.59 18.42
N MET A 167 7.29 0.52 19.15
CA MET A 167 7.44 1.85 18.56
C MET A 167 8.85 2.13 18.01
N GLU A 168 9.90 1.53 18.56
CA GLU A 168 11.26 1.69 18.05
C GLU A 168 11.41 1.02 16.67
N THR A 169 10.89 -0.20 16.55
CA THR A 169 10.84 -0.96 15.29
C THR A 169 10.07 -0.19 14.23
N LEU A 170 8.90 0.35 14.57
CA LEU A 170 8.08 1.13 13.64
C LEU A 170 8.75 2.44 13.20
N ARG A 171 9.45 3.14 14.10
CA ARG A 171 10.24 4.34 13.73
C ARG A 171 11.35 3.99 12.74
N LYS A 172 12.14 2.95 13.02
CA LYS A 172 13.20 2.50 12.10
C LYS A 172 12.62 2.14 10.74
N ALA A 173 11.53 1.38 10.70
CA ALA A 173 10.86 1.00 9.45
C ALA A 173 10.30 2.19 8.67
N ARG A 174 9.81 3.23 9.37
CA ARG A 174 9.37 4.49 8.74
C ARG A 174 10.55 5.28 8.18
N ASP A 175 11.62 5.39 8.95
CA ASP A 175 12.82 6.13 8.56
C ASP A 175 13.52 5.44 7.38
N ASP A 176 13.51 4.11 7.32
CA ASP A 176 13.97 3.28 6.19
C ASP A 176 13.25 3.62 4.86
N LEU A 177 12.04 4.17 4.89
CA LEU A 177 11.28 4.60 3.71
C LEU A 177 11.65 6.02 3.24
N SER A 178 12.53 6.73 3.94
CA SER A 178 13.03 8.05 3.57
C SER A 178 14.51 8.01 3.26
N THR A 179 14.92 8.46 2.08
CA THR A 179 16.33 8.60 1.71
C THR A 179 16.80 10.05 1.71
N ALA A 180 15.88 11.02 1.71
CA ALA A 180 16.20 12.43 1.69
C ALA A 180 16.17 13.07 3.08
N ALA A 181 17.08 14.03 3.32
CA ALA A 181 16.99 14.96 4.44
C ALA A 181 15.85 15.98 4.25
N PRO A 182 15.41 16.69 5.31
CA PRO A 182 14.45 17.79 5.19
C PRO A 182 14.94 18.89 4.23
N GLY A 183 14.02 19.53 3.53
CA GLY A 183 14.34 20.65 2.62
C GLY A 183 13.26 20.90 1.58
N PRO A 184 13.55 21.73 0.57
CA PRO A 184 12.66 21.99 -0.56
C PRO A 184 12.25 20.70 -1.27
N LEU A 185 11.02 20.68 -1.76
CA LEU A 185 10.49 19.57 -2.55
C LEU A 185 10.50 19.91 -4.03
N ASP A 186 10.75 18.89 -4.85
CA ASP A 186 10.61 18.97 -6.31
C ASP A 186 9.26 18.40 -6.76
N MET A 187 8.73 17.41 -6.01
CA MET A 187 7.49 16.73 -6.37
C MET A 187 6.80 16.06 -5.18
N VAL A 188 5.49 15.86 -5.31
CA VAL A 188 4.71 14.91 -4.51
C VAL A 188 4.14 13.83 -5.44
N ALA A 189 4.29 12.55 -5.10
CA ALA A 189 3.81 11.44 -5.89
C ALA A 189 2.94 10.49 -5.06
N LEU A 190 1.65 10.42 -5.39
CA LEU A 190 0.65 9.58 -4.72
C LEU A 190 0.09 8.50 -5.67
N GLY A 191 -0.53 7.47 -5.10
CA GLY A 191 -1.25 6.46 -5.87
C GLY A 191 -0.40 5.29 -6.36
N THR A 192 0.42 4.71 -5.49
CA THR A 192 1.07 3.40 -5.76
C THR A 192 0.83 2.45 -4.58
N PRO A 193 -0.07 1.47 -4.67
CA PRO A 193 -0.97 1.15 -5.78
C PRO A 193 -1.92 2.30 -6.11
N HIS A 194 -2.56 2.22 -7.29
CA HIS A 194 -3.47 3.26 -7.79
C HIS A 194 -4.44 3.75 -6.72
N PHE A 195 -4.57 5.08 -6.64
CA PHE A 195 -5.35 5.79 -5.64
C PHE A 195 -6.82 5.38 -5.69
N SER A 196 -7.43 5.18 -4.52
CA SER A 196 -8.82 4.77 -4.35
C SER A 196 -9.78 5.93 -4.24
N PHE A 197 -11.07 5.62 -4.38
CA PHE A 197 -12.13 6.62 -4.24
C PHE A 197 -12.13 7.26 -2.84
N THR A 198 -11.90 6.49 -1.78
CA THR A 198 -11.82 6.96 -0.39
C THR A 198 -10.57 7.79 -0.13
N GLU A 199 -9.45 7.46 -0.77
CA GLU A 199 -8.25 8.31 -0.74
C GLU A 199 -8.48 9.64 -1.47
N PHE A 200 -9.18 9.64 -2.61
CA PHE A 200 -9.59 10.88 -3.29
C PHE A 200 -10.47 11.76 -2.42
N ALA A 201 -11.42 11.17 -1.68
CA ALA A 201 -12.26 11.92 -0.75
C ALA A 201 -11.41 12.66 0.30
N ARG A 202 -10.46 11.96 0.93
CA ARG A 202 -9.55 12.54 1.93
C ARG A 202 -8.64 13.61 1.32
N LEU A 203 -8.10 13.36 0.13
CA LEU A 203 -7.25 14.33 -0.57
C LEU A 203 -8.02 15.60 -0.92
N ALA A 204 -9.25 15.48 -1.43
CA ALA A 204 -10.10 16.63 -1.74
C ALA A 204 -10.42 17.46 -0.48
N ASP A 205 -10.69 16.80 0.65
CA ASP A 205 -10.91 17.48 1.92
C ASP A 205 -9.65 18.23 2.40
N PHE A 206 -8.47 17.60 2.33
CA PHE A 206 -7.22 18.23 2.73
C PHE A 206 -6.80 19.39 1.82
N MET A 207 -7.10 19.31 0.52
CA MET A 207 -6.77 20.35 -0.47
C MET A 207 -7.79 21.50 -0.49
N LYS A 208 -8.89 21.43 0.26
CA LYS A 208 -9.96 22.43 0.22
C LYS A 208 -9.44 23.83 0.55
N GLY A 209 -9.55 24.75 -0.42
CA GLY A 209 -9.08 26.13 -0.29
C GLY A 209 -7.56 26.30 -0.31
N GLN A 210 -6.82 25.25 -0.66
CA GLN A 210 -5.36 25.25 -0.75
C GLN A 210 -4.93 25.04 -2.21
N ASN A 211 -3.72 25.47 -2.56
CA ASN A 211 -3.12 25.24 -3.87
C ASN A 211 -1.72 24.68 -3.68
N VAL A 212 -1.32 23.79 -4.59
CA VAL A 212 0.07 23.32 -4.70
C VAL A 212 0.98 24.53 -4.93
N ALA A 213 2.14 24.53 -4.25
CA ALA A 213 3.12 25.61 -4.36
C ALA A 213 3.55 25.83 -5.82
N SER A 214 3.76 27.10 -6.19
CA SER A 214 4.18 27.44 -7.56
C SER A 214 5.49 26.73 -7.93
N GLY A 215 5.49 26.04 -9.06
CA GLY A 215 6.65 25.28 -9.56
C GLY A 215 6.79 23.86 -9.01
N LEU A 216 5.98 23.46 -8.03
CA LEU A 216 5.91 22.10 -7.53
C LEU A 216 4.87 21.29 -8.32
N THR A 217 5.16 20.02 -8.60
CA THR A 217 4.16 19.11 -9.19
C THR A 217 3.67 18.10 -8.17
N MET A 218 2.35 17.96 -8.02
CA MET A 218 1.72 16.90 -7.22
C MET A 218 0.99 15.92 -8.14
N TYR A 219 1.47 14.68 -8.22
CA TYR A 219 0.85 13.62 -9.01
C TYR A 219 -0.05 12.72 -8.17
N VAL A 220 -1.19 12.33 -8.73
CA VAL A 220 -2.04 11.26 -8.21
C VAL A 220 -2.27 10.23 -9.31
N SER A 221 -1.71 9.03 -9.14
CA SER A 221 -1.92 7.92 -10.07
C SER A 221 -3.16 7.11 -9.71
N THR A 222 -4.07 6.86 -10.64
CA THR A 222 -5.29 6.09 -10.40
C THR A 222 -5.75 5.30 -11.63
N SER A 223 -6.89 4.60 -11.54
CA SER A 223 -7.54 3.97 -12.69
C SER A 223 -8.57 4.91 -13.33
N ARG A 224 -8.90 4.71 -14.61
CA ARG A 224 -10.02 5.44 -15.26
C ARG A 224 -11.32 5.32 -14.47
N HIS A 225 -11.62 4.12 -13.96
CA HIS A 225 -12.84 3.87 -13.19
C HIS A 225 -12.92 4.74 -11.95
N ILE A 226 -11.86 4.79 -11.15
CA ILE A 226 -11.84 5.60 -9.92
C ILE A 226 -11.82 7.09 -10.25
N ARG A 227 -11.09 7.51 -11.30
CA ARG A 227 -11.12 8.91 -11.78
C ARG A 227 -12.54 9.33 -12.16
N GLU A 228 -13.29 8.49 -12.87
CA GLU A 228 -14.68 8.76 -13.25
C GLU A 228 -15.59 8.92 -12.02
N LEU A 229 -15.44 8.05 -11.01
CA LEU A 229 -16.20 8.17 -9.77
C LEU A 229 -15.84 9.45 -9.00
N ALA A 230 -14.56 9.80 -8.92
CA ALA A 230 -14.10 11.03 -8.28
C ALA A 230 -14.59 12.29 -9.02
N ALA A 231 -14.62 12.28 -10.35
CA ALA A 231 -15.14 13.37 -11.17
C ALA A 231 -16.64 13.59 -10.95
N GLN A 232 -17.43 12.53 -10.76
CA GLN A 232 -18.85 12.66 -10.41
C GLN A 232 -19.09 13.37 -9.07
N LYS A 233 -18.06 13.46 -8.20
CA LYS A 233 -18.09 14.23 -6.96
C LYS A 233 -17.54 15.65 -7.09
N GLY A 234 -17.04 16.03 -8.27
CA GLY A 234 -16.35 17.31 -8.52
C GLY A 234 -14.90 17.37 -8.02
N TRP A 235 -14.39 16.28 -7.43
CA TRP A 235 -13.06 16.27 -6.81
C TRP A 235 -11.94 16.37 -7.85
N VAL A 236 -12.12 15.77 -9.03
CA VAL A 236 -11.11 15.84 -10.11
C VAL A 236 -10.88 17.29 -10.52
N GLU A 237 -11.95 18.02 -10.78
CA GLU A 237 -11.90 19.40 -11.22
C GLU A 237 -11.38 20.34 -10.13
N ASP A 238 -11.76 20.11 -8.87
CA ASP A 238 -11.24 20.86 -7.72
C ASP A 238 -9.73 20.65 -7.53
N LEU A 239 -9.27 19.41 -7.60
CA LEU A 239 -7.86 19.05 -7.43
C LEU A 239 -7.00 19.56 -8.60
N GLU A 240 -7.48 19.43 -9.83
CA GLU A 240 -6.78 19.96 -11.01
C GLU A 240 -6.66 21.49 -10.94
N ARG A 241 -7.70 22.21 -10.50
CA ARG A 241 -7.63 23.66 -10.24
C ARG A 241 -6.61 24.02 -9.15
N ALA A 242 -6.47 23.17 -8.14
CA ALA A 242 -5.50 23.35 -7.05
C ALA A 242 -4.05 23.02 -7.47
N GLY A 243 -3.81 22.58 -8.71
CA GLY A 243 -2.47 22.26 -9.22
C GLY A 243 -2.07 20.78 -9.11
N VAL A 244 -3.02 19.88 -8.81
CA VAL A 244 -2.78 18.43 -8.80
C VAL A 244 -2.91 17.86 -10.21
N GLN A 245 -1.98 16.99 -10.61
CA GLN A 245 -2.01 16.28 -11.88
C GLN A 245 -2.44 14.83 -11.69
N ILE A 246 -3.59 14.47 -12.25
CA ILE A 246 -4.13 13.11 -12.15
C ILE A 246 -3.66 12.29 -13.35
N ILE A 247 -2.92 11.22 -13.06
CA ILE A 247 -2.42 10.26 -14.05
C ILE A 247 -3.29 9.01 -13.99
N VAL A 248 -3.70 8.48 -15.14
CA VAL A 248 -4.44 7.22 -15.23
C VAL A 248 -3.57 6.11 -15.82
N ASP A 249 -3.87 4.88 -15.41
CA ASP A 249 -3.41 3.63 -16.04
C ASP A 249 -1.92 3.31 -15.91
N THR A 250 -1.19 4.07 -15.11
CA THR A 250 0.23 3.84 -14.86
C THR A 250 0.66 4.35 -13.50
N CYS A 251 1.66 3.69 -12.89
CA CYS A 251 2.28 4.16 -11.65
C CYS A 251 3.44 5.11 -11.95
N THR A 252 3.71 6.03 -11.04
CA THR A 252 4.67 7.13 -11.22
C THR A 252 6.11 6.78 -10.84
N TYR A 253 6.41 5.58 -10.36
CA TYR A 253 7.78 5.19 -9.97
C TYR A 253 8.61 4.60 -11.11
N PHE A 254 8.08 4.56 -12.34
CA PHE A 254 8.82 4.09 -13.53
C PHE A 254 8.52 4.98 -14.75
N THR A 255 9.46 5.03 -15.70
CA THR A 255 9.33 5.82 -16.94
C THR A 255 8.44 5.10 -17.96
N PRO A 256 7.62 5.81 -18.76
CA PRO A 256 7.64 7.25 -19.06
C PRO A 256 6.64 8.11 -18.27
N ALA A 257 5.93 7.54 -17.28
CA ALA A 257 4.79 8.19 -16.60
C ALA A 257 5.17 9.50 -15.90
N VAL A 258 6.41 9.61 -15.42
CA VAL A 258 6.95 10.84 -14.83
C VAL A 258 8.15 11.32 -15.63
N ARG A 259 7.88 12.09 -16.68
CA ARG A 259 8.96 12.80 -17.39
C ARG A 259 9.56 13.81 -16.41
N GLY A 260 10.85 13.64 -16.09
CA GLY A 260 11.61 14.62 -15.31
C GLY A 260 11.49 14.52 -13.79
N ALA A 261 11.03 13.39 -13.22
CA ALA A 261 11.19 13.17 -11.77
C ALA A 261 12.67 13.10 -11.43
N THR A 262 13.18 14.16 -10.82
CA THR A 262 14.54 14.29 -10.29
C THR A 262 14.47 15.00 -8.95
N GLY A 263 15.40 14.72 -8.04
CA GLY A 263 15.49 15.43 -6.76
C GLY A 263 14.57 14.84 -5.69
N ARG A 264 14.07 15.70 -4.78
CA ARG A 264 13.37 15.28 -3.58
C ARG A 264 11.87 15.11 -3.84
N VAL A 265 11.39 13.88 -3.70
CA VAL A 265 9.99 13.53 -3.92
C VAL A 265 9.35 13.02 -2.64
N MET A 266 8.19 13.59 -2.31
CA MET A 266 7.40 13.12 -1.17
C MET A 266 6.30 12.15 -1.60
N THR A 267 6.06 11.10 -0.82
CA THR A 267 5.00 10.12 -1.06
C THR A 267 4.38 9.61 0.24
N ASN A 268 3.11 9.21 0.18
CA ASN A 268 2.46 8.45 1.24
C ASN A 268 2.51 6.93 1.03
N SER A 269 3.19 6.47 -0.02
CA SER A 269 3.26 5.05 -0.37
C SER A 269 4.61 4.44 -0.02
N ALA A 270 4.59 3.41 0.85
CA ALA A 270 5.78 2.59 1.09
C ALA A 270 6.26 1.85 -0.17
N LYS A 271 5.36 1.45 -1.07
CA LYS A 271 5.73 0.75 -2.31
C LYS A 271 6.44 1.71 -3.28
N TRP A 272 5.94 2.95 -3.40
CA TRP A 272 6.60 3.98 -4.21
C TRP A 272 7.97 4.29 -3.62
N ALA A 273 8.03 4.55 -2.31
CA ALA A 273 9.26 4.85 -1.59
C ALA A 273 10.31 3.74 -1.71
N TYR A 274 9.88 2.49 -1.74
CA TYR A 274 10.77 1.33 -1.92
C TYR A 274 11.36 1.22 -3.33
N TYR A 275 10.53 1.36 -4.37
CA TYR A 275 10.98 1.12 -5.75
C TYR A 275 11.61 2.35 -6.43
N ALA A 276 11.10 3.55 -6.16
CA ALA A 276 11.48 4.75 -6.91
C ALA A 276 13.00 5.06 -6.88
N PRO A 277 13.74 4.95 -5.75
CA PRO A 277 15.18 5.20 -5.74
C PRO A 277 16.00 4.28 -6.68
N GLY A 278 15.49 3.08 -6.96
CA GLY A 278 16.14 2.13 -7.87
C GLY A 278 15.78 2.33 -9.35
N MET A 279 14.77 3.16 -9.63
CA MET A 279 14.17 3.32 -10.97
C MET A 279 14.28 4.75 -11.51
N LEU A 280 14.41 5.74 -10.62
CA LEU A 280 14.41 7.17 -10.91
C LEU A 280 15.54 7.87 -10.14
N PRO A 281 16.09 8.99 -10.66
CA PRO A 281 17.12 9.78 -9.98
C PRO A 281 16.50 10.67 -8.88
N VAL A 282 15.87 10.05 -7.88
CA VAL A 282 15.11 10.73 -6.82
C VAL A 282 15.58 10.35 -5.42
N GLU A 283 15.44 11.28 -4.50
CA GLU A 283 15.52 11.04 -3.05
C GLU A 283 14.11 11.11 -2.46
N VAL A 284 13.80 10.22 -1.52
CA VAL A 284 12.42 10.02 -1.07
C VAL A 284 12.19 10.62 0.30
N CYS A 285 11.05 11.29 0.44
CA CYS A 285 10.45 11.63 1.72
C CYS A 285 9.15 10.85 1.90
N PHE A 286 9.11 9.92 2.86
CA PHE A 286 7.87 9.23 3.21
C PHE A 286 7.11 9.98 4.31
N GLY A 287 5.78 10.05 4.20
CA GLY A 287 4.90 10.70 5.18
C GLY A 287 3.46 10.22 5.08
N SER A 288 2.56 10.78 5.88
CA SER A 288 1.12 10.58 5.72
C SER A 288 0.58 11.32 4.48
N LEU A 289 -0.67 11.03 4.08
CA LEU A 289 -1.35 11.81 3.05
C LEU A 289 -1.46 13.29 3.43
N GLU A 290 -1.71 13.58 4.70
CA GLU A 290 -1.78 14.95 5.22
C GLU A 290 -0.41 15.65 5.19
N ASP A 291 0.67 14.94 5.53
CA ASP A 291 2.03 15.46 5.38
C ASP A 291 2.35 15.79 3.92
N CYS A 292 1.93 14.93 2.99
CA CYS A 292 2.11 15.16 1.55
C CYS A 292 1.39 16.42 1.10
N VAL A 293 0.14 16.65 1.53
CA VAL A 293 -0.62 17.86 1.20
C VAL A 293 0.03 19.10 1.81
N ARG A 294 0.32 19.09 3.11
CA ARG A 294 1.00 20.21 3.80
C ARG A 294 2.32 20.57 3.13
N SER A 295 3.08 19.57 2.72
CA SER A 295 4.35 19.78 2.05
C SER A 295 4.17 20.28 0.61
N ALA A 296 3.15 19.80 -0.10
CA ALA A 296 2.82 20.26 -1.45
C ALA A 296 2.43 21.75 -1.46
N VAL A 297 1.70 22.20 -0.45
CA VAL A 297 1.28 23.59 -0.29
C VAL A 297 2.43 24.49 0.17
N ALA A 298 3.32 23.97 1.03
CA ALA A 298 4.49 24.71 1.51
C ALA A 298 5.66 24.77 0.50
N GLY A 299 5.74 23.83 -0.45
CA GLY A 299 6.89 23.68 -1.36
C GLY A 299 8.13 23.05 -0.71
N GLU A 300 8.01 22.54 0.51
CA GLU A 300 9.10 21.90 1.25
C GLU A 300 8.57 20.82 2.19
N VAL A 301 9.44 19.93 2.66
CA VAL A 301 9.08 18.80 3.53
C VAL A 301 8.50 19.30 4.85
N ARG A 302 7.25 18.94 5.13
CA ARG A 302 6.52 19.18 6.38
C ARG A 302 5.94 17.86 6.89
N ARG A 303 6.51 17.31 7.96
CA ARG A 303 6.04 16.09 8.62
C ARG A 303 5.52 16.38 10.01
N ASP A 304 4.42 15.74 10.39
CA ASP A 304 4.01 15.67 11.78
C ASP A 304 4.67 14.47 12.48
N GLU A 305 5.54 14.78 13.44
CA GLU A 305 6.26 13.77 14.23
C GLU A 305 5.50 13.41 15.52
N SER A 306 4.36 14.04 15.82
CA SER A 306 3.64 13.90 17.09
C SER A 306 3.28 12.44 17.41
N LEU A 307 2.76 11.70 16.42
CA LEU A 307 2.37 10.30 16.55
C LEU A 307 3.57 9.34 16.68
N TRP A 308 4.77 9.81 16.33
CA TRP A 308 5.97 8.99 16.31
C TRP A 308 6.86 9.25 17.51
N ARG A 309 6.70 10.37 18.23
CA ARG A 309 7.41 10.61 19.49
C ARG A 309 6.86 9.68 20.56
N GLY A 310 7.74 8.94 21.24
CA GLY A 310 7.32 8.06 22.34
C GLY A 310 6.70 8.91 23.45
N ARG A 311 5.87 8.32 24.31
CA ARG A 311 5.55 8.97 25.58
C ARG A 311 6.89 9.34 26.22
N ALA A 312 7.13 10.63 26.42
CA ALA A 312 8.26 11.05 27.23
C ALA A 312 8.11 10.32 28.58
N ALA A 313 9.15 9.57 28.96
CA ALA A 313 9.21 8.90 30.24
C ALA A 313 9.13 9.92 31.39
#